data_AF-A0A3M5RDU2-F1
#
_entry.id   AF-A0A3M5RDU2-F1
#
_cell.length_a   1.000
_cell.length_b   1.000
_cell.length_c   1.000
_cell.angle_alpha   90.00
_cell.angle_beta   90.00
_cell.angle_gamma   90.00
#
_symmetry.space_group_name_H-M   'P 1'
#
loop_
_entity.id
_entity.type
_entity.pdbx_description
1 polymer ?
#
loop_
_entity_poly.entity_id
_entity_poly.type
_entity_poly.pdbx_seq_one_letter_code
_entity_poly.pdbx_strand_id
1 'polypeptide(L)'
;MSRKAINLLESFTILNALEQMRKESTHIAFVVNEFGDFIGVLSMTDILESIAGQLPDASEVEGPDIVAQGEDFVVSGALNLSLIRERTGFQAKATEDYQTLAGLVMSLLDRLPSTGDSLSWQGWNLQVVGVEERRVTRVLLQKQPAASAGK
;
A
#
# COMPACT_ATOMS: atom_id res chain seq x y z
N MET A 1 15.16 12.04 29.25
CA MET A 1 15.93 10.82 29.57
C MET A 1 16.34 10.17 28.27
N SER A 2 17.62 9.80 28.10
CA SER A 2 18.08 9.08 26.90
C SER A 2 17.73 7.61 27.02
N ARG A 3 16.94 7.08 26.08
CA ARG A 3 16.68 5.64 25.99
C ARG A 3 17.93 4.97 25.41
N LYS A 4 18.41 3.88 26.02
CA LYS A 4 19.57 3.15 25.51
C LYS A 4 19.15 2.47 24.20
N ALA A 5 19.79 2.84 23.09
CA ALA A 5 19.60 2.16 21.81
C ALA A 5 20.23 0.76 21.87
N ILE A 6 19.62 -0.19 21.16
CA ILE A 6 20.16 -1.53 21.05
C ILE A 6 20.96 -1.68 19.76
N ASN A 7 22.04 -2.43 19.83
CA ASN A 7 22.86 -2.79 18.68
C ASN A 7 22.60 -4.26 18.34
N LEU A 8 22.24 -4.52 17.10
CA LEU A 8 22.06 -5.85 16.53
C LEU A 8 23.24 -6.14 15.59
N LEU A 9 23.73 -7.37 15.59
CA LEU A 9 24.77 -7.76 14.62
C LEU A 9 24.15 -7.93 13.23
N GLU A 10 24.88 -7.54 12.19
CA GLU A 10 24.44 -7.72 10.79
C GLU A 10 24.19 -9.20 10.42
N SER A 11 24.80 -10.13 11.17
CA SER A 11 24.62 -11.58 11.00
C SER A 11 23.34 -12.12 11.65
N PHE A 12 22.56 -11.29 12.34
CA PHE A 12 21.29 -11.73 12.93
C PHE A 12 20.26 -12.02 11.85
N THR A 13 19.53 -13.12 12.03
CA THR A 13 18.34 -13.37 11.23
C THR A 13 17.23 -12.37 11.60
N ILE A 14 16.30 -12.14 10.67
CA ILE A 14 15.14 -11.27 10.88
C ILE A 14 14.34 -11.68 12.13
N LEU A 15 14.21 -12.98 12.40
CA LEU A 15 13.53 -13.50 13.59
C LEU A 15 14.29 -13.20 14.89
N ASN A 16 15.62 -13.34 14.89
CA ASN A 16 16.44 -13.01 16.06
C ASN A 16 16.39 -11.50 16.35
N ALA A 17 16.44 -10.67 15.30
CA ALA A 17 16.28 -9.22 15.42
C ALA A 17 14.92 -8.86 16.03
N LEU A 18 13.84 -9.47 15.53
CA LEU A 18 12.47 -9.29 16.03
C LEU A 18 12.36 -9.64 17.51
N GLU A 19 12.86 -10.81 17.92
CA GLU A 19 12.84 -11.25 19.31
C GLU A 19 13.60 -10.29 20.23
N GLN A 20 14.78 -9.84 19.82
CA GLN A 20 15.60 -8.92 20.60
C GLN A 20 14.94 -7.54 20.72
N MET A 21 14.38 -7.01 19.65
CA MET A 21 13.66 -5.74 19.66
C MET A 21 12.38 -5.80 20.53
N ARG A 22 11.65 -6.93 20.50
CA ARG A 22 10.48 -7.16 21.37
C ARG A 22 10.86 -7.22 22.85
N LYS A 23 11.94 -7.94 23.18
CA LYS A 23 12.44 -8.07 24.55
C LYS A 23 12.78 -6.71 25.16
N GLU A 24 13.39 -5.83 24.38
CA GLU A 24 13.81 -4.49 24.79
C GLU A 24 12.70 -3.43 24.61
N SER A 25 11.52 -3.86 24.14
CA SER A 25 10.35 -3.02 23.88
C SER A 25 10.66 -1.82 22.97
N THR A 26 11.55 -1.98 21.99
CA THR A 26 11.98 -0.92 21.06
C THR A 26 11.54 -1.20 19.63
N HIS A 27 11.27 -0.13 18.88
CA HIS A 27 10.86 -0.20 17.47
C HIS A 27 12.00 0.15 16.51
N ILE A 28 13.13 0.63 17.04
CA ILE A 28 14.32 1.00 16.26
C ILE A 28 15.54 0.38 16.94
N ALA A 29 16.43 -0.15 16.10
CA ALA A 29 17.72 -0.71 16.49
C ALA A 29 18.83 -0.22 15.53
N PHE A 30 20.06 -0.14 16.03
CA PHE A 30 21.24 0.06 15.18
C PHE A 30 21.79 -1.29 14.77
N VAL A 31 22.25 -1.39 13.53
CA VAL A 31 22.92 -2.56 12.98
C VAL A 31 24.41 -2.28 12.95
N VAL A 32 25.20 -3.22 13.49
CA VAL A 32 26.65 -3.12 13.56
C VAL A 32 27.31 -4.40 13.02
N ASN A 33 28.55 -4.28 12.54
CA ASN A 33 29.38 -5.46 12.22
C ASN A 33 30.00 -6.07 13.49
N GLU A 34 30.79 -7.13 13.34
CA GLU A 34 31.48 -7.80 14.45
C GLU A 34 32.55 -6.93 15.15
N PHE A 35 33.02 -5.87 14.50
CA PHE A 35 33.99 -4.92 15.05
C PHE A 35 33.31 -3.74 15.75
N GLY A 36 31.98 -3.66 15.69
CA GLY A 36 31.18 -2.60 16.31
C GLY A 36 31.02 -1.36 15.43
N ASP A 37 31.43 -1.42 14.16
CA ASP A 37 31.19 -0.33 13.22
C ASP A 37 29.71 -0.23 12.88
N PHE A 38 29.22 1.00 12.74
CA PHE A 38 27.85 1.27 12.37
C PHE A 38 27.60 0.94 10.90
N ILE A 39 26.63 0.07 10.64
CA ILE A 39 26.19 -0.33 9.30
C ILE A 39 24.91 0.41 8.92
N GLY A 40 23.95 0.52 9.85
CA GLY A 40 22.66 1.15 9.55
C GLY A 40 21.63 1.10 10.67
N VAL A 41 20.38 1.36 10.32
CA VAL A 41 19.22 1.33 11.23
C VAL A 41 18.26 0.26 10.74
N LEU A 42 17.65 -0.47 11.67
CA LEU A 42 16.58 -1.42 11.41
C LEU A 42 15.34 -1.03 12.23
N SER A 43 14.18 -0.97 11.58
CA SER A 43 12.92 -0.75 12.27
C SER A 43 12.11 -2.05 12.40
N MET A 44 11.23 -2.08 13.40
CA MET A 44 10.27 -3.17 13.56
C MET A 44 9.33 -3.27 12.34
N THR A 45 9.04 -2.13 11.70
CA THR A 45 8.22 -2.08 10.48
C THR A 45 8.91 -2.83 9.34
N ASP A 46 10.19 -2.57 9.08
CA ASP A 46 10.95 -3.25 8.02
C ASP A 46 10.94 -4.79 8.19
N ILE A 47 11.05 -5.24 9.45
CA ILE A 47 10.96 -6.66 9.82
C ILE A 47 9.58 -7.23 9.47
N LEU A 48 8.52 -6.52 9.89
CA LEU A 48 7.15 -6.97 9.66
C LEU A 48 6.78 -6.94 8.17
N GLU A 49 7.23 -5.93 7.42
CA GLU A 49 7.03 -5.83 5.97
C GLU A 49 7.74 -6.95 5.21
N SER A 50 8.93 -7.35 5.66
CA SER A 50 9.65 -8.49 5.09
C SER A 50 8.90 -9.82 5.25
N ILE A 51 8.02 -9.93 6.26
CA ILE A 51 7.23 -11.13 6.54
C ILE A 51 5.84 -11.04 5.90
N ALA A 52 5.16 -9.91 6.03
CA ALA A 52 3.76 -9.72 5.67
C ALA A 52 3.55 -9.08 4.29
N GLY A 53 4.60 -8.55 3.65
CA GLY A 53 4.50 -7.66 2.49
C GLY A 53 4.31 -6.19 2.89
N GLN A 54 4.02 -5.32 1.92
CA GLN A 54 3.82 -3.88 2.16
C GLN A 54 2.76 -3.64 3.24
N LEU A 55 3.16 -2.96 4.32
CA LEU A 55 2.22 -2.50 5.34
C LEU A 55 1.68 -1.12 4.95
N PRO A 56 0.41 -0.79 5.25
CA PRO A 56 -0.12 0.55 5.03
C PRO A 56 0.71 1.55 5.83
N ASP A 57 1.11 2.65 5.19
CA ASP A 57 1.87 3.68 5.89
C ASP A 57 0.98 4.31 6.96
N ALA A 58 1.53 4.65 8.12
CA ALA A 58 0.74 5.25 9.20
C ALA A 58 0.13 6.61 8.78
N SER A 59 0.74 7.26 7.78
CA SER A 59 0.24 8.48 7.13
C SER A 59 -0.81 8.23 6.04
N GLU A 60 -0.95 7.00 5.52
CA GLU A 60 -2.03 6.65 4.57
C GLU A 60 -3.41 6.57 5.24
N VAL A 61 -3.47 6.66 6.57
CA VAL A 61 -4.70 6.63 7.38
C VAL A 61 -5.39 8.00 7.45
N GLU A 62 -5.29 8.84 6.42
CA GLU A 62 -6.11 10.06 6.33
C GLU A 62 -7.41 9.76 5.56
N GLY A 63 -8.42 9.34 6.34
CA GLY A 63 -9.81 9.20 5.91
C GLY A 63 -10.25 7.77 5.56
N PRO A 64 -11.55 7.56 5.34
CA PRO A 64 -12.09 6.24 5.01
C PRO A 64 -11.51 5.67 3.71
N ASP A 65 -11.29 4.36 3.69
CA ASP A 65 -10.77 3.63 2.53
C ASP A 65 -11.72 3.65 1.33
N ILE A 66 -13.03 3.73 1.58
CA ILE A 66 -14.08 3.79 0.56
C ILE A 66 -15.13 4.82 1.01
N VAL A 67 -15.47 5.76 0.13
CA VAL A 67 -16.57 6.71 0.29
C VAL A 67 -17.56 6.50 -0.84
N ALA A 68 -18.78 6.10 -0.52
CA ALA A 68 -19.86 6.01 -1.50
C ALA A 68 -20.37 7.42 -1.86
N GLN A 69 -20.55 7.69 -3.15
CA GLN A 69 -21.14 8.90 -3.71
C GLN A 69 -22.26 8.50 -4.68
N GLY A 70 -23.46 8.27 -4.15
CA GLY A 70 -24.57 7.73 -4.95
C GLY A 70 -24.29 6.30 -5.39
N GLU A 71 -24.16 6.08 -6.70
CA GLU A 71 -23.79 4.80 -7.29
C GLU A 71 -22.28 4.60 -7.47
N ASP A 72 -21.49 5.65 -7.22
CA ASP A 72 -20.04 5.70 -7.41
C ASP A 72 -19.29 5.55 -6.09
N PHE A 73 -17.99 5.24 -6.18
CA PHE A 73 -17.13 5.06 -5.00
C PHE A 73 -15.80 5.79 -5.17
N VAL A 74 -15.44 6.64 -4.22
CA VAL A 74 -14.06 7.14 -4.09
C VAL A 74 -13.29 6.19 -3.18
N VAL A 75 -12.25 5.58 -3.70
CA VAL A 75 -11.51 4.49 -3.06
C VAL A 75 -10.05 4.87 -2.88
N SER A 76 -9.47 4.49 -1.73
CA SER A 76 -8.03 4.58 -1.46
C SER A 76 -7.24 3.72 -2.46
N GLY A 77 -6.19 4.32 -3.04
CA GLY A 77 -5.27 3.61 -3.93
C GLY A 77 -4.55 2.45 -3.22
N ALA A 78 -4.32 2.56 -1.91
CA ALA A 78 -3.67 1.54 -1.10
C ALA A 78 -4.60 0.34 -0.77
N LEU A 79 -5.91 0.45 -1.01
CA LEU A 79 -6.83 -0.60 -0.62
C LEU A 79 -6.67 -1.86 -1.49
N ASN A 80 -6.64 -3.02 -0.83
CA ASN A 80 -6.56 -4.32 -1.49
C ASN A 80 -7.79 -4.59 -2.38
N LEU A 81 -7.54 -5.11 -3.58
CA LEU A 81 -8.59 -5.39 -4.57
C LEU A 81 -9.65 -6.37 -4.04
N SER A 82 -9.26 -7.32 -3.19
CA SER A 82 -10.18 -8.25 -2.52
C SER A 82 -11.23 -7.55 -1.68
N LEU A 83 -10.84 -6.54 -0.90
CA LEU A 83 -11.73 -5.78 -0.03
C LEU A 83 -12.60 -4.80 -0.83
N ILE A 84 -12.05 -4.19 -1.89
CA ILE A 84 -12.81 -3.35 -2.82
C ILE A 84 -13.94 -4.17 -3.45
N ARG A 85 -13.65 -5.39 -3.89
CA ARG A 85 -14.64 -6.30 -4.49
C ARG A 85 -15.79 -6.59 -3.54
N GLU A 86 -15.50 -6.91 -2.28
CA GLU A 86 -16.51 -7.21 -1.27
C GLU A 86 -17.44 -6.03 -0.99
N ARG A 87 -16.93 -4.80 -1.09
CA ARG A 87 -17.66 -3.57 -0.74
C ARG A 87 -18.39 -2.91 -1.91
N THR A 88 -17.86 -3.04 -3.12
CA THR A 88 -18.33 -2.28 -4.30
C THR A 88 -18.84 -3.16 -5.45
N GLY A 89 -18.48 -4.44 -5.46
CA GLY A 89 -18.71 -5.34 -6.59
C GLY A 89 -17.71 -5.19 -7.74
N PHE A 90 -16.66 -4.37 -7.58
CA PHE A 90 -15.55 -4.26 -8.53
C PHE A 90 -14.75 -5.58 -8.60
N GLN A 91 -14.86 -6.31 -9.71
CA GLN A 91 -14.37 -7.70 -9.80
C GLN A 91 -12.89 -7.85 -10.18
N ALA A 92 -12.07 -6.84 -9.90
CA ALA A 92 -10.63 -6.95 -10.09
C ALA A 92 -10.02 -8.05 -9.21
N LYS A 93 -9.15 -8.84 -9.83
CA LYS A 93 -8.40 -9.90 -9.17
C LYS A 93 -6.99 -9.41 -8.92
N ALA A 94 -6.48 -9.65 -7.72
CA ALA A 94 -5.07 -9.46 -7.43
C ALA A 94 -4.21 -10.47 -8.22
N THR A 95 -3.02 -10.03 -8.61
CA THR A 95 -2.02 -10.81 -9.34
C THR A 95 -0.67 -10.71 -8.62
N GLU A 96 0.36 -11.43 -9.08
CA GLU A 96 1.71 -11.26 -8.53
C GLU A 96 2.26 -9.84 -8.76
N ASP A 97 1.85 -9.18 -9.84
CA ASP A 97 2.32 -7.83 -10.20
C ASP A 97 1.61 -6.72 -9.42
N TYR A 98 0.37 -6.94 -8.95
CA TYR A 98 -0.39 -5.94 -8.20
C TYR A 98 -1.43 -6.56 -7.26
N GLN A 99 -1.56 -5.96 -6.07
CA GLN A 99 -2.52 -6.37 -5.04
C GLN A 99 -3.56 -5.27 -4.71
N THR A 100 -3.22 -4.01 -5.00
CA THR A 100 -3.99 -2.81 -4.64
C THR A 100 -4.60 -2.10 -5.85
N LEU A 101 -5.52 -1.18 -5.61
CA LEU A 101 -6.13 -0.37 -6.67
C LEU A 101 -5.12 0.52 -7.40
N ALA A 102 -4.19 1.13 -6.67
CA ALA A 102 -3.12 1.93 -7.26
C ALA A 102 -2.24 1.08 -8.18
N GLY A 103 -1.87 -0.14 -7.74
CA GLY A 103 -1.08 -1.07 -8.55
C GLY A 103 -1.80 -1.45 -9.85
N LEU A 104 -3.09 -1.78 -9.77
CA LEU A 104 -3.91 -2.05 -10.95
C LEU A 104 -3.95 -0.85 -11.91
N VAL A 105 -4.24 0.35 -11.40
CA VAL A 105 -4.33 1.57 -12.23
C VAL A 105 -3.00 1.89 -12.91
N MET A 106 -1.89 1.76 -12.19
CA MET A 106 -0.56 1.98 -12.76
C MET A 106 -0.22 0.94 -13.83
N SER A 107 -0.54 -0.34 -13.58
CA SER A 107 -0.38 -1.42 -14.56
C SER A 107 -1.18 -1.17 -15.84
N LEU A 108 -2.37 -0.59 -15.73
CA LEU A 108 -3.22 -0.27 -16.89
C LEU A 108 -2.78 1.00 -17.63
N LEU A 109 -2.22 2.00 -16.93
CA LEU A 109 -1.80 3.27 -17.55
C LEU A 109 -0.55 3.13 -18.40
N ASP A 110 0.38 2.24 -18.01
CA ASP A 110 1.69 2.06 -18.66
C ASP A 110 2.51 3.38 -18.75
N ARG A 111 2.28 4.28 -17.80
CA ARG A 111 3.00 5.55 -17.63
C ARG A 111 2.80 6.09 -16.22
N LEU A 112 3.49 7.20 -15.89
CA LEU A 112 3.25 7.90 -14.64
C LEU A 112 1.81 8.44 -14.58
N PRO A 113 1.12 8.28 -13.43
CA PRO A 113 -0.25 8.73 -13.26
C PRO A 113 -0.32 10.25 -13.11
N SER A 114 -1.44 10.81 -13.55
CA SER A 114 -1.82 12.20 -13.36
C SER A 114 -3.27 12.28 -12.90
N THR A 115 -3.57 13.25 -12.04
CA THR A 115 -4.97 13.53 -11.65
C THR A 115 -5.80 13.84 -12.90
N GLY A 116 -6.96 13.21 -13.02
CA GLY A 116 -7.83 13.27 -14.19
C GLY A 116 -7.69 12.10 -15.16
N ASP A 117 -6.63 11.30 -15.05
CA ASP A 117 -6.48 10.09 -15.86
C ASP A 117 -7.68 9.16 -15.71
N SER A 118 -8.21 8.66 -16.83
CA SER A 118 -9.41 7.84 -16.85
C SER A 118 -9.20 6.57 -17.67
N LEU A 119 -9.67 5.45 -17.15
CA LEU A 119 -9.50 4.12 -17.72
C LEU A 119 -10.84 3.38 -17.70
N SER A 120 -11.11 2.63 -18.75
CA SER A 120 -12.25 1.70 -18.77
C SER A 120 -11.77 0.29 -18.48
N TRP A 121 -12.38 -0.37 -17.50
CA TRP A 121 -12.01 -1.73 -17.11
C TRP A 121 -13.25 -2.53 -16.69
N GLN A 122 -13.55 -3.61 -17.42
CA GLN A 122 -14.65 -4.55 -17.13
C GLN A 122 -15.99 -3.90 -16.74
N GLY A 123 -16.45 -2.91 -17.50
CA GLY A 123 -17.72 -2.22 -17.21
C GLY A 123 -17.64 -1.18 -16.08
N TRP A 124 -16.43 -0.79 -15.69
CA TRP A 124 -16.16 0.31 -14.77
C TRP A 124 -15.35 1.40 -15.45
N ASN A 125 -15.61 2.65 -15.08
CA ASN A 125 -14.73 3.78 -15.33
C ASN A 125 -13.93 4.05 -14.05
N LEU A 126 -12.61 4.08 -14.17
CA LEU A 126 -11.67 4.40 -13.11
C LEU A 126 -11.06 5.75 -13.41
N GLN A 127 -11.36 6.76 -12.58
CA GLN A 127 -10.77 8.08 -12.70
C GLN A 127 -9.81 8.34 -11.54
N VAL A 128 -8.56 8.67 -11.84
CA VAL A 128 -7.57 9.09 -10.85
C VAL A 128 -7.97 10.47 -10.34
N VAL A 129 -8.31 10.57 -9.05
CA VAL A 129 -8.71 11.84 -8.41
C VAL A 129 -7.66 12.36 -7.42
N GLY A 130 -6.66 11.54 -7.08
CA GLY A 130 -5.53 11.94 -6.24
C GLY A 130 -4.24 11.25 -6.65
N VAL A 131 -3.16 12.05 -6.71
CA VAL A 131 -1.78 11.59 -6.93
C VAL A 131 -0.85 12.32 -5.98
N GLU A 132 0.03 11.59 -5.30
CA GLU A 132 1.10 12.14 -4.46
C GLU A 132 2.41 11.49 -4.85
N GLU A 133 3.46 12.29 -5.10
CA GLU A 133 4.81 11.79 -5.41
C GLU A 133 4.86 10.66 -6.47
N ARG A 134 3.97 10.73 -7.48
CA ARG A 134 3.77 9.76 -8.57
C ARG A 134 3.00 8.48 -8.21
N ARG A 135 2.45 8.39 -7.01
CA ARG A 135 1.57 7.30 -6.57
C ARG A 135 0.11 7.72 -6.65
N VAL A 136 -0.74 6.84 -7.18
CA VAL A 136 -2.20 7.04 -7.14
C VAL A 136 -2.69 6.87 -5.71
N THR A 137 -3.28 7.92 -5.13
CA THR A 137 -3.78 7.89 -3.74
C THR A 137 -5.29 7.70 -3.67
N ARG A 138 -6.03 8.19 -4.66
CA ARG A 138 -7.50 8.07 -4.71
C ARG A 138 -7.98 7.84 -6.13
N VAL A 139 -8.96 6.95 -6.27
CA VAL A 139 -9.60 6.62 -7.55
C VAL A 139 -11.12 6.67 -7.36
N LEU A 140 -11.80 7.37 -8.27
CA LEU A 140 -13.25 7.31 -8.41
C LEU A 140 -13.60 6.12 -9.31
N LEU A 141 -14.38 5.19 -8.76
CA LEU A 141 -14.96 4.04 -9.45
C LEU A 141 -16.41 4.34 -9.80
N GLN A 142 -16.73 4.27 -11.09
CA GLN A 142 -18.09 4.44 -11.58
C GLN A 142 -18.48 3.24 -12.43
N LYS A 143 -19.71 2.73 -12.28
CA LYS A 143 -20.20 1.71 -13.21
C LYS A 143 -20.46 2.36 -14.55
N GLN A 144 -19.97 1.74 -15.63
CA GLN A 144 -20.36 2.20 -16.96
C GLN A 144 -21.87 1.96 -17.12
N PRO A 145 -22.62 2.95 -17.62
CA PRO A 145 -24.00 2.71 -17.98
C PRO A 145 -24.02 1.59 -19.03
N ALA A 146 -24.91 0.61 -18.82
CA ALA A 146 -25.14 -0.42 -19.82
C ALA A 146 -25.44 0.28 -21.14
N ALA A 147 -24.59 0.07 -22.15
CA ALA A 147 -24.76 0.70 -23.45
C ALA A 147 -26.20 0.37 -23.92
N SER A 148 -27.05 1.39 -23.97
CA SER A 148 -28.36 1.27 -24.58
C SER A 148 -28.09 0.90 -26.03
N ALA A 149 -28.35 -0.37 -26.38
CA ALA A 149 -28.36 -0.83 -27.75
C ALA A 149 -29.34 0.07 -28.52
N GLY A 150 -28.76 1.02 -29.27
CA GLY A 150 -29.51 1.86 -30.18
C GLY A 150 -30.15 0.98 -31.24
N LYS A 151 -31.43 1.26 -31.50
CA LYS A 151 -32.33 0.63 -32.48
C LYS A 151 -31.69 0.27 -33.81
#